data_AF-A0A5Z3YHJ1-F1
#
_entry.id   AF-A0A5Z3YHJ1-F1
#
_cell.length_a   1.000
_cell.length_b   1.000
_cell.length_c   1.000
_cell.angle_alpha   90.00
_cell.angle_beta   90.00
_cell.angle_gamma   90.00
#
_symmetry.space_group_name_H-M   'P 1'
#
loop_
_entity.id
_entity.type
_entity.pdbx_description
1 polymer ?
#
loop_
_entity_poly.entity_id
_entity_poly.type
_entity_poly.pdbx_seq_one_letter_code
_entity_poly.pdbx_strand_id
1 'polypeptide(L)'
;MLDFVSLPNTTDYGTNITYERMEIGAFISELAMPTGYHEWVTYEMGHTLPPEHPLPTTQLPYVSKVMCYNGEQQDDTVRTFTYSRDTNYLGLSGKKPWDSTYGDNIYTTPSEYTYYSLETINNLKIKRTYNKFHALIDEFEYTEETSLNKTEYTYYCDVSKPVNEQPRNFLLLKKKLKKFFKKGTELYIGPTYSYEYDEEGNLLAFSDQRTLLRNEYYSAGEDPLGFVRLVKSTTKQPATETGLAPITTTFSYTLNVYPDASGLSGKFPVLSKESTNSISKEYT
;
A
#
# COMPACT_ATOMS: atom_id res chain seq x y z
N MET A 1 -14.10 -1.13 -24.08
CA MET A 1 -13.16 -1.80 -23.16
C MET A 1 -11.83 -1.90 -23.88
N LEU A 2 -10.73 -1.70 -23.17
CA LEU A 2 -9.39 -1.78 -23.75
C LEU A 2 -8.95 -3.24 -23.74
N ASP A 3 -8.89 -3.86 -24.92
CA ASP A 3 -8.57 -5.26 -25.16
C ASP A 3 -7.12 -5.50 -25.58
N PHE A 4 -6.47 -4.46 -26.11
CA PHE A 4 -5.07 -4.52 -26.53
C PHE A 4 -4.32 -3.21 -26.26
N VAL A 5 -3.08 -3.33 -25.78
CA VAL A 5 -2.13 -2.21 -25.65
C VAL A 5 -0.84 -2.56 -26.37
N SER A 6 -0.56 -1.90 -27.49
CA SER A 6 0.67 -2.14 -28.25
C SER A 6 1.89 -1.56 -27.55
N LEU A 7 3.07 -2.12 -27.83
CA LEU A 7 4.34 -1.53 -27.42
C LEU A 7 4.62 -0.26 -28.24
N PRO A 8 5.47 0.68 -27.73
CA PRO A 8 5.89 1.83 -28.51
C PRO A 8 6.48 1.39 -29.86
N ASN A 9 6.06 2.03 -30.95
CA ASN A 9 6.55 1.83 -32.31
C ASN A 9 6.28 0.44 -32.93
N THR A 10 5.32 -0.34 -32.41
CA THR A 10 4.82 -1.56 -33.05
C THR A 10 3.32 -1.74 -32.82
N THR A 11 2.63 -2.41 -33.76
CA THR A 11 1.21 -2.79 -33.66
C THR A 11 1.01 -4.27 -33.40
N ASP A 12 2.04 -5.08 -33.60
CA ASP A 12 1.93 -6.54 -33.68
C ASP A 12 2.29 -7.22 -32.34
N TYR A 13 2.91 -6.46 -31.44
CA TYR A 13 3.28 -6.90 -30.11
C TYR A 13 2.67 -5.98 -29.07
N GLY A 14 1.97 -6.58 -28.12
CA GLY A 14 1.27 -5.83 -27.09
C GLY A 14 0.67 -6.73 -26.03
N THR A 15 0.11 -6.08 -25.02
CA THR A 15 -0.60 -6.74 -23.93
C THR A 15 -2.03 -6.98 -24.37
N ASN A 16 -2.46 -8.24 -24.36
CA ASN A 16 -3.85 -8.64 -24.56
C ASN A 16 -4.57 -8.70 -23.21
N ILE A 17 -5.80 -8.20 -23.17
CA ILE A 17 -6.63 -8.14 -21.97
C ILE A 17 -7.99 -8.76 -22.31
N THR A 18 -8.30 -9.90 -21.72
CA THR A 18 -9.61 -10.55 -21.86
C THR A 18 -10.48 -10.19 -20.66
N TYR A 19 -11.79 -10.05 -20.91
CA TYR A 19 -12.77 -9.73 -19.87
C TYR A 19 -13.86 -10.81 -19.77
N GLU A 20 -14.21 -11.16 -18.55
CA GLU A 20 -15.42 -11.90 -18.21
C GLU A 20 -16.55 -10.92 -17.89
N ARG A 21 -17.75 -11.16 -18.42
CA ARG A 21 -18.93 -10.36 -18.11
C ARG A 21 -19.74 -11.02 -16.99
N MET A 22 -19.98 -10.26 -15.95
CA MET A 22 -20.89 -10.61 -14.86
C MET A 22 -22.03 -9.58 -14.79
N GLU A 23 -23.03 -9.81 -13.95
CA GLU A 23 -24.24 -8.98 -13.84
C GLU A 23 -23.94 -7.49 -13.66
N ILE A 24 -22.89 -7.16 -12.90
CA ILE A 24 -22.57 -5.78 -12.52
C ILE A 24 -21.51 -5.11 -13.40
N GLY A 25 -20.92 -5.82 -14.37
CA GLY A 25 -19.82 -5.26 -15.16
C GLY A 25 -18.95 -6.29 -15.84
N ALA A 26 -17.85 -5.79 -16.41
CA ALA A 26 -16.83 -6.61 -17.04
C ALA A 26 -15.55 -6.58 -16.19
N PHE A 27 -14.97 -7.74 -15.97
CA PHE A 27 -13.83 -7.96 -15.10
C PHE A 27 -12.69 -8.55 -15.91
N ILE A 28 -11.46 -8.10 -15.70
CA ILE A 28 -10.30 -8.67 -16.38
C ILE A 28 -10.16 -10.12 -15.93
N SER A 29 -10.30 -11.05 -16.87
CA SER A 29 -10.19 -12.50 -16.63
C SER A 29 -8.86 -13.08 -17.11
N GLU A 30 -8.14 -12.35 -17.95
CA GLU A 30 -6.86 -12.78 -18.51
C GLU A 30 -6.00 -11.58 -18.91
N LEU A 31 -4.70 -11.70 -18.68
CA LEU A 31 -3.68 -10.74 -19.09
C LEU A 31 -2.52 -11.50 -19.73
N ALA A 32 -2.27 -11.28 -21.02
CA ALA A 32 -1.14 -11.88 -21.73
C ALA A 32 -0.21 -10.78 -22.25
N MET A 33 1.03 -10.77 -21.76
CA MET A 33 2.03 -9.77 -22.09
C MET A 33 3.01 -10.29 -23.14
N PRO A 34 3.62 -9.40 -23.95
CA PRO A 34 4.58 -9.80 -24.98
C PRO A 34 5.88 -10.38 -24.41
N THR A 35 6.12 -10.22 -23.11
CA THR A 35 7.26 -10.81 -22.39
C THR A 35 7.08 -12.30 -22.06
N GLY A 36 5.92 -12.89 -22.39
CA GLY A 36 5.58 -14.27 -22.04
C GLY A 36 4.90 -14.42 -20.68
N TYR A 37 4.72 -13.33 -19.94
CA TYR A 37 3.89 -13.33 -18.73
C TYR A 37 2.43 -13.49 -19.10
N HIS A 38 1.75 -14.45 -18.47
CA HIS A 38 0.35 -14.74 -18.71
C HIS A 38 -0.34 -15.02 -17.37
N GLU A 39 -1.42 -14.30 -17.08
CA GLU A 39 -2.20 -14.45 -15.87
C GLU A 39 -3.67 -14.66 -16.19
N TRP A 40 -4.34 -15.55 -15.45
CA TRP A 40 -5.78 -15.74 -15.47
C TRP A 40 -6.37 -15.44 -14.10
N VAL A 41 -7.53 -14.79 -14.07
CA VAL A 41 -8.25 -14.39 -12.87
C VAL A 41 -9.65 -15.01 -12.92
N THR A 42 -10.03 -15.70 -11.85
CA THR A 42 -11.37 -16.27 -11.67
C THR A 42 -12.11 -15.50 -10.59
N TYR A 43 -13.37 -15.16 -10.87
CA TYR A 43 -14.25 -14.45 -9.95
C TYR A 43 -15.37 -15.35 -9.44
N GLU A 44 -15.82 -15.08 -8.21
CA GLU A 44 -17.01 -15.68 -7.62
C GLU A 44 -17.87 -14.61 -6.97
N MET A 45 -19.19 -14.79 -6.98
CA MET A 45 -20.11 -13.93 -6.25
C MET A 45 -20.10 -14.28 -4.76
N GLY A 46 -19.95 -13.27 -3.90
CA GLY A 46 -20.15 -13.51 -2.46
C GLY A 46 -19.75 -12.40 -1.50
N HIS A 47 -19.22 -11.26 -1.97
CA HIS A 47 -19.08 -10.09 -1.11
C HIS A 47 -20.44 -9.39 -0.95
N THR A 48 -21.18 -9.77 0.08
CA THR A 48 -22.51 -9.21 0.38
C THR A 48 -22.44 -7.70 0.61
N LEU A 49 -23.31 -6.97 -0.09
CA LEU A 49 -23.48 -5.54 0.05
C LEU A 49 -24.16 -5.20 1.38
N PRO A 50 -23.93 -4.01 1.94
CA PRO A 50 -24.70 -3.55 3.10
C PRO A 50 -26.20 -3.44 2.76
N PRO A 51 -27.08 -3.50 3.78
CA PRO A 51 -28.52 -3.31 3.55
C PRO A 51 -28.82 -2.01 2.81
N GLU A 52 -29.83 -2.01 1.95
CA GLU A 52 -30.30 -0.83 1.20
C GLU A 52 -29.26 -0.22 0.24
N HIS A 53 -28.21 -0.95 -0.10
CA HIS A 53 -27.28 -0.53 -1.16
C HIS A 53 -28.02 -0.32 -2.49
N PRO A 54 -27.74 0.75 -3.26
CA PRO A 54 -28.48 1.10 -4.48
C PRO A 54 -28.24 0.17 -5.68
N LEU A 55 -27.40 -0.85 -5.54
CA LEU A 55 -27.13 -1.77 -6.65
C LEU A 55 -28.24 -2.80 -6.75
N PRO A 56 -28.58 -3.27 -7.97
CA PRO A 56 -29.65 -4.23 -8.18
C PRO A 56 -29.31 -5.65 -7.67
N THR A 57 -28.05 -5.91 -7.35
CA THR A 57 -27.57 -7.17 -6.79
C THR A 57 -27.33 -7.05 -5.29
N THR A 58 -27.34 -8.18 -4.58
CA THR A 58 -27.05 -8.24 -3.14
C THR A 58 -25.58 -8.55 -2.85
N GLN A 59 -24.78 -8.88 -3.87
CA GLN A 59 -23.39 -9.30 -3.73
C GLN A 59 -22.52 -8.72 -4.83
N LEU A 60 -21.26 -8.44 -4.53
CA LEU A 60 -20.22 -8.18 -5.53
C LEU A 60 -19.37 -9.43 -5.75
N PRO A 61 -18.81 -9.59 -6.97
CA PRO A 61 -17.80 -10.58 -7.22
C PRO A 61 -16.52 -10.24 -6.49
N TYR A 62 -15.79 -11.28 -6.08
CA TYR A 62 -14.43 -11.20 -5.58
C TYR A 62 -13.55 -12.15 -6.38
N VAL A 63 -12.25 -11.91 -6.38
CA VAL A 63 -11.27 -12.82 -6.99
C VAL A 63 -11.16 -14.09 -6.13
N SER A 64 -11.48 -15.26 -6.66
CA SER A 64 -11.32 -16.53 -5.93
C SER A 64 -10.02 -17.25 -6.27
N LYS A 65 -9.48 -17.02 -7.47
CA LYS A 65 -8.25 -17.65 -7.94
C LYS A 65 -7.51 -16.75 -8.93
N VAL A 66 -6.18 -16.78 -8.83
CA VAL A 66 -5.28 -16.24 -9.84
C VAL A 66 -4.27 -17.32 -10.20
N MET A 67 -4.11 -17.57 -11.50
CA MET A 67 -3.12 -18.51 -12.02
C MET A 67 -2.14 -17.75 -12.91
N CYS A 68 -0.85 -17.95 -12.69
CA CYS A 68 0.22 -17.32 -13.46
C CYS A 68 1.02 -18.39 -14.18
N TYR A 69 1.13 -18.25 -15.50
CA TYR A 69 1.94 -19.10 -16.35
C TYR A 69 3.43 -18.87 -16.07
N ASN A 70 4.17 -19.95 -15.82
CA ASN A 70 5.62 -19.88 -15.57
C ASN A 70 6.47 -20.43 -16.73
N GLY A 71 5.86 -20.74 -17.87
CA GLY A 71 6.54 -21.38 -19.01
C GLY A 71 6.48 -22.90 -18.97
N GLU A 72 6.82 -23.54 -20.10
CA GLU A 72 6.61 -24.99 -20.30
C GLU A 72 7.42 -25.91 -19.36
N GLN A 73 8.40 -25.36 -18.62
CA GLN A 73 9.32 -26.13 -17.78
C GLN A 73 9.09 -25.93 -16.28
N GLN A 74 8.07 -25.17 -15.89
CA GLN A 74 7.75 -24.89 -14.49
C GLN A 74 6.25 -25.00 -14.27
N ASP A 75 5.86 -25.57 -13.13
CA ASP A 75 4.45 -25.59 -12.74
C ASP A 75 3.94 -24.16 -12.58
N ASP A 76 2.71 -23.91 -13.02
CA ASP A 76 2.05 -22.62 -12.88
C ASP A 76 1.86 -22.25 -11.41
N THR A 77 2.02 -20.96 -11.11
CA THR A 77 1.73 -20.47 -9.76
C THR A 77 0.23 -20.31 -9.60
N VAL A 78 -0.39 -21.11 -8.74
CA VAL A 78 -1.81 -20.99 -8.39
C VAL A 78 -1.96 -20.33 -7.02
N ARG A 79 -2.71 -19.22 -7.01
CA ARG A 79 -3.11 -18.50 -5.81
C ARG A 79 -4.62 -18.61 -5.65
N THR A 80 -5.09 -19.07 -4.50
CA THR A 80 -6.53 -19.07 -4.18
C THR A 80 -6.80 -18.12 -3.03
N PHE A 81 -7.99 -17.53 -3.04
CA PHE A 81 -8.37 -16.51 -2.06
C PHE A 81 -9.66 -16.93 -1.37
N THR A 82 -9.65 -16.80 -0.04
CA THR A 82 -10.83 -16.93 0.79
C THR A 82 -10.96 -15.69 1.66
N TYR A 83 -12.18 -15.30 1.98
CA TYR A 83 -12.47 -14.06 2.68
C TYR A 83 -13.24 -14.34 3.97
N SER A 84 -13.26 -13.37 4.87
CA SER A 84 -14.14 -13.41 6.03
C SER A 84 -15.61 -13.56 5.60
N ARG A 85 -16.36 -14.41 6.31
CA ARG A 85 -17.75 -14.72 5.98
C ARG A 85 -18.74 -13.73 6.57
N ASP A 86 -18.54 -13.36 7.83
CA ASP A 86 -19.49 -12.55 8.58
C ASP A 86 -19.23 -11.05 8.45
N THR A 87 -18.01 -10.66 8.09
CA THR A 87 -17.59 -9.29 7.81
C THR A 87 -16.89 -9.25 6.46
N ASN A 88 -16.91 -8.12 5.76
CA ASN A 88 -16.20 -7.97 4.49
C ASN A 88 -15.76 -6.52 4.24
N TYR A 89 -15.12 -6.31 3.09
CA TYR A 89 -14.66 -5.01 2.59
C TYR A 89 -15.79 -3.96 2.51
N LEU A 90 -17.04 -4.36 2.34
CA LEU A 90 -18.19 -3.47 2.11
C LEU A 90 -18.95 -3.12 3.41
N GLY A 91 -18.48 -3.60 4.57
CA GLY A 91 -19.14 -3.33 5.86
C GLY A 91 -20.25 -4.32 6.26
N LEU A 92 -20.29 -5.53 5.68
CA LEU A 92 -21.24 -6.59 6.06
C LEU A 92 -21.25 -6.84 7.58
N SER A 93 -22.43 -6.96 8.17
CA SER A 93 -22.65 -7.08 9.63
C SER A 93 -22.26 -5.87 10.47
N GLY A 94 -21.89 -4.75 9.83
CA GLY A 94 -21.76 -3.45 10.48
C GLY A 94 -23.08 -2.82 10.96
N LYS A 95 -24.22 -3.45 10.61
CA LYS A 95 -25.60 -3.13 11.03
C LYS A 95 -26.11 -1.73 10.67
N LYS A 96 -25.48 -1.04 9.74
CA LYS A 96 -25.97 0.23 9.19
C LYS A 96 -26.39 0.06 7.74
N PRO A 97 -27.58 0.57 7.35
CA PRO A 97 -27.95 0.73 5.95
C PRO A 97 -26.89 1.54 5.21
N TRP A 98 -26.81 1.34 3.90
CA TRP A 98 -25.96 2.14 3.03
C TRP A 98 -26.22 3.63 3.22
N ASP A 99 -25.16 4.39 3.53
CA ASP A 99 -25.20 5.85 3.65
C ASP A 99 -24.22 6.48 2.65
N SER A 100 -24.77 7.14 1.63
CA SER A 100 -23.99 7.81 0.59
C SER A 100 -23.16 8.99 1.11
N THR A 101 -23.43 9.50 2.31
CA THR A 101 -22.70 10.62 2.91
C THR A 101 -21.23 10.28 3.19
N TYR A 102 -20.95 9.01 3.50
CA TYR A 102 -19.60 8.55 3.86
C TYR A 102 -18.78 8.05 2.67
N GLY A 103 -19.42 7.83 1.51
CA GLY A 103 -18.81 7.19 0.34
C GLY A 103 -18.55 5.70 0.53
N ASP A 104 -17.89 5.32 1.63
CA ASP A 104 -17.67 3.94 2.05
C ASP A 104 -18.44 3.60 3.33
N ASN A 105 -19.35 2.63 3.23
CA ASN A 105 -20.20 2.23 4.34
C ASN A 105 -19.42 1.58 5.49
N ILE A 106 -18.26 0.95 5.20
CA ILE A 106 -17.46 0.31 6.25
C ILE A 106 -16.98 1.31 7.32
N TYR A 107 -16.85 2.60 6.98
CA TYR A 107 -16.45 3.65 7.92
C TYR A 107 -17.47 3.89 9.02
N THR A 108 -18.71 3.47 8.80
CA THR A 108 -19.82 3.65 9.76
C THR A 108 -19.92 2.53 10.79
N THR A 109 -19.16 1.44 10.59
CA THR A 109 -19.20 0.22 11.40
C THR A 109 -18.56 0.39 12.79
N PRO A 110 -18.81 -0.53 13.73
CA PRO A 110 -18.21 -0.49 15.06
C PRO A 110 -16.67 -0.50 15.06
N SER A 111 -16.07 -0.04 16.16
CA SER A 111 -14.61 0.10 16.29
C SER A 111 -13.81 -1.20 16.14
N GLU A 112 -14.41 -2.31 16.53
CA GLU A 112 -13.89 -3.66 16.52
C GLU A 112 -14.06 -4.35 15.15
N TYR A 113 -14.72 -3.67 14.21
CA TYR A 113 -14.97 -4.23 12.90
C TYR A 113 -13.65 -4.50 12.18
N THR A 114 -13.46 -5.77 11.86
CA THR A 114 -12.32 -6.27 11.10
C THR A 114 -12.79 -7.30 10.08
N TYR A 115 -12.07 -7.40 8.98
CA TYR A 115 -12.29 -8.41 7.93
C TYR A 115 -10.95 -8.91 7.44
N TYR A 116 -10.92 -10.06 6.75
CA TYR A 116 -9.67 -10.62 6.27
C TYR A 116 -9.77 -11.19 4.86
N SER A 117 -8.61 -11.27 4.21
CA SER A 117 -8.35 -12.16 3.08
C SER A 117 -7.32 -13.21 3.49
N LEU A 118 -7.47 -14.41 2.96
CA LEU A 118 -6.54 -15.52 3.13
C LEU A 118 -6.16 -15.99 1.73
N GLU A 119 -4.94 -15.67 1.35
CA GLU A 119 -4.29 -16.12 0.12
C GLU A 119 -3.58 -17.45 0.40
N THR A 120 -3.79 -18.44 -0.46
CA THR A 120 -3.08 -19.72 -0.41
C THR A 120 -2.30 -19.91 -1.70
N ILE A 121 -0.98 -20.07 -1.57
CA ILE A 121 -0.03 -20.32 -2.66
C ILE A 121 0.61 -21.67 -2.37
N ASN A 122 0.17 -22.72 -3.06
CA ASN A 122 0.54 -24.10 -2.74
C ASN A 122 0.28 -24.40 -1.23
N ASN A 123 1.33 -24.62 -0.44
CA ASN A 123 1.23 -24.88 1.01
C ASN A 123 1.39 -23.62 1.89
N LEU A 124 1.73 -22.47 1.31
CA LEU A 124 1.89 -21.21 2.02
C LEU A 124 0.54 -20.50 2.12
N LYS A 125 0.15 -20.12 3.33
CA LYS A 125 -1.05 -19.35 3.64
C LYS A 125 -0.65 -17.97 4.13
N ILE A 126 -1.24 -16.93 3.56
CA ILE A 126 -1.02 -15.53 3.94
C ILE A 126 -2.37 -14.92 4.30
N LYS A 127 -2.60 -14.73 5.60
CA LYS A 127 -3.81 -14.07 6.11
C LYS A 127 -3.53 -12.59 6.32
N ARG A 128 -4.31 -11.72 5.67
CA ARG A 128 -4.26 -10.27 5.84
C ARG A 128 -5.54 -9.78 6.50
N THR A 129 -5.44 -9.13 7.65
CA THR A 129 -6.58 -8.62 8.42
C THR A 129 -6.56 -7.09 8.37
N TYR A 130 -7.73 -6.52 8.13
CA TYR A 130 -7.94 -5.09 7.95
C TYR A 130 -8.94 -4.56 8.98
N ASN A 131 -8.79 -3.30 9.38
CA ASN A 131 -9.77 -2.61 10.20
C ASN A 131 -10.86 -1.93 9.35
N LYS A 132 -11.82 -1.27 10.02
CA LYS A 132 -12.90 -0.49 9.39
C LYS A 132 -12.47 0.66 8.48
N PHE A 133 -11.19 1.04 8.45
CA PHE A 133 -10.65 2.06 7.54
C PHE A 133 -9.81 1.46 6.41
N HIS A 134 -9.91 0.15 6.18
CA HIS A 134 -9.09 -0.63 5.25
C HIS A 134 -7.59 -0.64 5.54
N ALA A 135 -7.18 -0.22 6.73
CA ALA A 135 -5.78 -0.29 7.11
C ALA A 135 -5.44 -1.76 7.43
N LEU A 136 -4.40 -2.30 6.78
CA LEU A 136 -3.88 -3.66 7.03
C LEU A 136 -3.26 -3.70 8.43
N ILE A 137 -3.92 -4.29 9.41
CA ILE A 137 -3.45 -4.31 10.82
C ILE A 137 -2.63 -5.55 11.17
N ASP A 138 -2.80 -6.64 10.43
CA ASP A 138 -2.17 -7.93 10.70
C ASP A 138 -1.91 -8.69 9.39
N GLU A 139 -0.70 -9.20 9.21
CA GLU A 139 -0.35 -10.13 8.14
C GLU A 139 0.32 -11.34 8.76
N PHE A 140 -0.24 -12.53 8.52
CA PHE A 140 0.25 -13.78 9.08
C PHE A 140 0.52 -14.80 7.98
N GLU A 141 1.80 -15.14 7.83
CA GLU A 141 2.32 -16.14 6.91
C GLU A 141 2.59 -17.44 7.67
N TYR A 142 1.98 -18.53 7.22
CA TYR A 142 2.14 -19.84 7.83
C TYR A 142 1.95 -20.96 6.80
N THR A 143 2.53 -22.12 7.09
CA THR A 143 2.21 -23.38 6.43
C THR A 143 1.44 -24.26 7.41
N GLU A 144 0.89 -25.38 6.94
CA GLU A 144 0.23 -26.34 7.84
C GLU A 144 1.18 -26.94 8.88
N GLU A 145 2.49 -26.93 8.59
CA GLU A 145 3.49 -27.55 9.45
C GLU A 145 4.22 -26.56 10.36
N THR A 146 4.23 -25.26 10.02
CA THR A 146 5.02 -24.22 10.73
C THR A 146 4.38 -22.83 10.56
N SER A 147 4.20 -22.10 11.67
CA SER A 147 3.99 -20.65 11.61
C SER A 147 5.31 -19.98 11.24
N LEU A 148 5.33 -19.11 10.22
CA LEU A 148 6.57 -18.56 9.69
C LEU A 148 6.80 -17.12 10.17
N ASN A 149 5.93 -16.21 9.74
CA ASN A 149 6.11 -14.77 9.96
C ASN A 149 4.77 -14.13 10.31
N LYS A 150 4.78 -13.22 11.27
CA LYS A 150 3.66 -12.33 11.54
C LYS A 150 4.15 -10.89 11.53
N THR A 151 3.39 -10.03 10.88
CA THR A 151 3.63 -8.60 10.87
C THR A 151 2.40 -7.88 11.39
N GLU A 152 2.59 -7.08 12.43
CA GLU A 152 1.56 -6.23 13.01
C GLU A 152 1.81 -4.79 12.59
N TYR A 153 0.76 -4.10 12.16
CA TYR A 153 0.81 -2.73 11.67
C TYR A 153 -0.06 -1.85 12.56
N THR A 154 0.45 -0.69 12.91
CA THR A 154 -0.28 0.33 13.66
C THR A 154 -0.27 1.61 12.85
N TYR A 155 -1.42 2.26 12.75
CA TYR A 155 -1.61 3.51 12.02
C TYR A 155 -1.95 4.64 12.99
N TYR A 156 -2.05 5.87 12.48
CA TYR A 156 -2.49 7.02 13.27
C TYR A 156 -4.02 7.06 13.48
N CYS A 157 -4.76 6.19 12.81
CA CYS A 157 -6.20 6.10 12.96
C CYS A 157 -6.64 5.68 14.36
N ASP A 158 -7.73 6.28 14.81
CA ASP A 158 -8.44 5.90 16.01
C ASP A 158 -9.76 5.23 15.61
N VAL A 159 -9.82 3.90 15.68
CA VAL A 159 -11.00 3.13 15.27
C VAL A 159 -12.24 3.41 16.13
N SER A 160 -12.09 4.03 17.29
CA SER A 160 -13.21 4.45 18.13
C SER A 160 -13.93 5.71 17.60
N LYS A 161 -13.28 6.45 16.69
CA LYS A 161 -13.81 7.70 16.13
C LYS A 161 -14.39 7.50 14.73
N PRO A 162 -15.35 8.34 14.30
CA PRO A 162 -15.79 8.36 12.91
C PRO A 162 -14.68 8.89 11.97
N VAL A 163 -14.83 8.65 10.67
CA VAL A 163 -13.80 9.00 9.66
C VAL A 163 -13.53 10.52 9.59
N ASN A 164 -14.56 11.35 9.81
CA ASN A 164 -14.47 12.81 9.79
C ASN A 164 -13.76 13.42 11.01
N GLU A 165 -13.49 12.62 12.05
CA GLU A 165 -12.74 13.03 13.25
C GLU A 165 -11.30 12.48 13.24
N GLN A 166 -10.90 11.81 12.18
CA GLN A 166 -9.54 11.29 12.04
C GLN A 166 -8.55 12.42 11.75
N PRO A 167 -7.30 12.33 12.24
CA PRO A 167 -6.25 13.26 11.82
C PRO A 167 -5.96 13.06 10.33
N ARG A 168 -5.41 14.09 9.66
CA ARG A 168 -5.13 14.05 8.21
C ARG A 168 -4.23 12.89 7.78
N ASN A 169 -3.36 12.45 8.67
CA ASN A 169 -2.40 11.37 8.45
C ASN A 169 -2.87 10.01 8.98
N PHE A 170 -4.16 9.82 9.29
CA PHE A 170 -4.65 8.63 9.99
C PHE A 170 -4.33 7.29 9.32
N LEU A 171 -4.22 7.27 7.98
CA LEU A 171 -3.85 6.07 7.20
C LEU A 171 -2.33 5.93 6.98
N LEU A 172 -1.51 6.86 7.50
CA LEU A 172 -0.06 6.69 7.47
C LEU A 172 0.37 5.68 8.54
N LEU A 173 1.34 4.85 8.18
CA LEU A 173 1.84 3.77 9.02
C LEU A 173 2.64 4.36 10.18
N LYS A 174 2.19 4.20 11.41
CA LYS A 174 2.88 4.69 12.60
C LYS A 174 3.95 3.71 13.08
N LYS A 175 3.66 2.42 13.04
CA LYS A 175 4.54 1.37 13.55
C LYS A 175 4.33 0.06 12.81
N LYS A 176 5.42 -0.69 12.59
CA LYS A 176 5.41 -2.05 12.05
C LYS A 176 6.23 -2.95 12.97
N LEU A 177 5.65 -4.03 13.45
CA LEU A 177 6.31 -5.01 14.30
C LEU A 177 6.36 -6.35 13.58
N LYS A 178 7.58 -6.86 13.36
CA LYS A 178 7.78 -8.22 12.83
C LYS A 178 7.96 -9.22 13.96
N LYS A 179 7.33 -10.37 13.83
CA LYS A 179 7.38 -11.51 14.74
C LYS A 179 7.67 -12.76 13.94
N PHE A 180 8.58 -13.58 14.43
CA PHE A 180 8.99 -14.82 13.78
C PHE A 180 8.62 -15.98 14.68
N PHE A 181 8.07 -17.03 14.07
CA PHE A 181 7.69 -18.24 14.77
C PHE A 181 8.54 -19.37 14.22
N LYS A 182 9.01 -20.24 15.11
CA LYS A 182 9.64 -21.49 14.72
C LYS A 182 8.92 -22.61 15.46
N LYS A 183 8.71 -23.73 14.76
CA LYS A 183 8.02 -24.90 15.29
C LYS A 183 8.69 -25.36 16.59
N GLY A 184 7.92 -25.39 17.68
CA GLY A 184 8.38 -25.86 18.99
C GLY A 184 9.24 -24.88 19.81
N THR A 185 9.34 -23.60 19.40
CA THR A 185 10.07 -22.58 20.18
C THR A 185 9.21 -21.37 20.52
N GLU A 186 9.65 -20.59 21.50
CA GLU A 186 9.05 -19.31 21.85
C GLU A 186 9.05 -18.31 20.68
N LEU A 187 8.10 -17.38 20.73
CA LEU A 187 7.96 -16.24 19.84
C LEU A 187 9.26 -15.41 19.80
N TYR A 188 9.90 -15.29 18.62
CA TYR A 188 10.98 -14.33 18.43
C TYR A 188 10.41 -12.99 17.99
N ILE A 189 10.58 -11.96 18.82
CA ILE A 189 10.17 -10.59 18.49
C ILE A 189 11.27 -9.96 17.63
N GLY A 190 10.94 -9.72 16.37
CA GLY A 190 11.83 -9.14 15.37
C GLY A 190 11.92 -7.62 15.40
N PRO A 191 12.37 -6.98 14.31
CA PRO A 191 12.50 -5.53 14.24
C PRO A 191 11.16 -4.83 14.39
N THR A 192 11.19 -3.76 15.17
CA THR A 192 10.15 -2.74 15.21
C THR A 192 10.60 -1.58 14.35
N TYR A 193 9.72 -1.12 13.47
CA TYR A 193 9.88 0.10 12.70
C TYR A 193 8.88 1.13 13.21
N SER A 194 9.31 2.36 13.40
CA SER A 194 8.44 3.47 13.80
C SER A 194 8.61 4.63 12.84
N TYR A 195 7.52 5.34 12.57
CA TYR A 195 7.46 6.44 11.62
C TYR A 195 6.73 7.61 12.26
N GLU A 196 7.23 8.81 12.00
CA GLU A 196 6.62 10.06 12.42
C GLU A 196 6.47 10.97 11.21
N TYR A 197 5.33 11.65 11.12
CA TYR A 197 4.99 12.51 10.00
C TYR A 197 4.53 13.88 10.48
N ASP A 198 4.67 14.89 9.62
CA ASP A 198 4.02 16.20 9.80
C ASP A 198 2.53 16.15 9.39
N GLU A 199 1.88 17.31 9.36
CA GLU A 199 0.46 17.45 9.02
C GLU A 199 0.19 17.24 7.52
N GLU A 200 1.22 17.43 6.69
CA GLU A 200 1.22 17.25 5.24
C GLU A 200 1.52 15.79 4.82
N GLY A 201 1.97 14.96 5.77
CA GLY A 201 2.29 13.55 5.54
C GLY A 201 3.74 13.30 5.12
N ASN A 202 4.62 14.28 5.26
CA ASN A 202 6.05 14.10 5.06
C ASN A 202 6.67 13.35 6.23
N LEU A 203 7.63 12.46 5.96
CA LEU A 203 8.30 11.64 6.96
C LEU A 203 9.31 12.47 7.75
N LEU A 204 8.99 12.83 8.99
CA LEU A 204 9.88 13.55 9.91
C LEU A 204 10.92 12.63 10.54
N ALA A 205 10.52 11.43 10.94
CA ALA A 205 11.44 10.48 11.55
C ALA A 205 11.10 9.04 11.19
N PHE A 206 12.14 8.23 11.05
CA PHE A 206 12.05 6.79 10.93
C PHE A 206 13.04 6.16 11.91
N SER A 207 12.61 5.12 12.61
CA SER A 207 13.52 4.33 13.44
C SER A 207 13.31 2.84 13.25
N ASP A 208 14.42 2.10 13.28
CA ASP A 208 14.45 0.66 13.47
C ASP A 208 15.47 0.27 14.56
N GLN A 209 15.76 -1.02 14.73
CA GLN A 209 16.73 -1.48 15.74
C GLN A 209 18.18 -1.00 15.52
N ARG A 210 18.50 -0.46 14.34
CA ARG A 210 19.86 -0.12 13.92
C ARG A 210 20.02 1.34 13.55
N THR A 211 18.97 1.99 13.09
CA THR A 211 19.02 3.33 12.49
C THR A 211 17.92 4.21 13.06
N LEU A 212 18.29 5.44 13.38
CA LEU A 212 17.39 6.57 13.52
C LEU A 212 17.67 7.54 12.36
N LEU A 213 16.63 7.85 11.60
CA LEU A 213 16.64 8.83 10.52
C LEU A 213 15.70 9.98 10.90
N ARG A 214 16.16 11.21 10.71
CA ARG A 214 15.34 12.42 10.86
C ARG A 214 15.44 13.27 9.61
N ASN A 215 14.32 13.77 9.13
CA ASN A 215 14.27 14.73 8.04
C ASN A 215 13.77 16.08 8.56
N GLU A 216 14.31 17.13 7.98
CA GLU A 216 13.77 18.48 8.08
C GLU A 216 13.31 18.90 6.69
N TYR A 217 12.19 19.60 6.61
CA TYR A 217 11.63 20.08 5.37
C TYR A 217 11.70 21.61 5.31
N TYR A 218 11.82 22.14 4.09
CA TYR A 218 11.60 23.57 3.85
C TYR A 218 10.14 23.91 4.16
N SER A 219 9.93 25.05 4.82
CA SER A 219 8.58 25.57 5.07
C SER A 219 7.91 26.01 3.77
N ALA A 220 6.58 26.17 3.80
CA ALA A 220 5.82 26.67 2.65
C ALA A 220 6.29 28.05 2.17
N GLY A 221 6.86 28.89 3.04
CA GLY A 221 7.43 30.18 2.65
C GLY A 221 8.80 30.09 1.99
N GLU A 222 9.50 28.96 2.13
CA GLU A 222 10.81 28.70 1.52
C GLU A 222 10.69 27.93 0.19
N ASP A 223 9.63 27.14 -0.03
CA ASP A 223 9.35 26.49 -1.32
C ASP A 223 8.73 27.49 -2.32
N PRO A 224 9.30 27.64 -3.54
CA PRO A 224 8.80 28.60 -4.52
C PRO A 224 7.35 28.39 -4.99
N LEU A 225 6.78 27.21 -4.74
CA LEU A 225 5.40 26.85 -5.06
C LEU A 225 4.49 26.79 -3.81
N GLY A 226 4.97 27.11 -2.62
CA GLY A 226 4.15 27.23 -1.41
C GLY A 226 3.86 25.91 -0.69
N PHE A 227 4.62 24.85 -0.95
CA PHE A 227 4.40 23.52 -0.36
C PHE A 227 5.48 23.14 0.67
N VAL A 228 5.09 22.39 1.71
CA VAL A 228 6.06 21.69 2.58
C VAL A 228 6.32 20.31 1.97
N ARG A 229 7.40 20.18 1.21
CA ARG A 229 7.73 18.91 0.50
C ARG A 229 9.20 18.70 0.20
N LEU A 230 9.99 19.76 0.14
CA LEU A 230 11.42 19.69 -0.16
C LEU A 230 12.19 19.35 1.11
N VAL A 231 12.92 18.24 1.09
CA VAL A 231 13.78 17.84 2.21
C VAL A 231 14.93 18.83 2.30
N LYS A 232 15.05 19.54 3.41
CA LYS A 232 16.16 20.47 3.70
C LYS A 232 17.38 19.74 4.22
N SER A 233 17.17 18.78 5.11
CA SER A 233 18.24 17.95 5.66
C SER A 233 17.75 16.56 6.02
N THR A 234 18.65 15.59 5.97
CA THR A 234 18.46 14.24 6.51
C THR A 234 19.61 13.92 7.44
N THR A 235 19.31 13.58 8.69
CA THR A 235 20.28 13.11 9.66
C THR A 235 20.07 11.63 9.93
N LYS A 236 21.13 10.83 9.72
CA LYS A 236 21.15 9.38 9.98
C LYS A 236 22.11 9.09 11.13
N GLN A 237 21.60 8.42 12.16
CA GLN A 237 22.35 8.00 13.33
C GLN A 237 22.12 6.50 13.58
N PRO A 238 23.11 5.75 14.10
CA PRO A 238 22.85 4.42 14.64
C PRO A 238 21.88 4.49 15.83
N ALA A 239 20.88 3.62 15.84
CA ALA A 239 19.87 3.58 16.91
C ALA A 239 20.43 3.09 18.25
N THR A 240 21.55 2.35 18.23
CA THR A 240 22.30 1.94 19.42
C THR A 240 23.54 2.82 19.60
N GLU A 241 23.90 3.09 20.86
CA GLU A 241 25.11 3.81 21.23
C GLU A 241 26.36 3.03 20.79
N THR A 242 26.74 3.24 19.53
CA THR A 242 27.92 2.64 18.89
C THR A 242 29.13 3.57 18.92
N GLY A 243 28.99 4.76 19.53
CA GLY A 243 30.00 5.82 19.50
C GLY A 243 30.20 6.47 18.13
N LEU A 244 29.43 6.07 17.12
CA LEU A 244 29.49 6.65 15.77
C LEU A 244 28.72 7.98 15.74
N ALA A 245 29.35 9.00 15.16
CA ALA A 245 28.74 10.31 14.99
C ALA A 245 27.56 10.24 13.98
N PRO A 246 26.49 11.03 14.19
CA PRO A 246 25.45 11.21 13.19
C PRO A 246 26.02 11.72 11.87
N ILE A 247 25.46 11.25 10.75
CA ILE A 247 25.76 11.73 9.41
C ILE A 247 24.60 12.62 8.97
N THR A 248 24.87 13.89 8.68
CA THR A 248 23.87 14.82 8.17
C THR A 248 24.17 15.18 6.73
N THR A 249 23.15 15.01 5.89
CA THR A 249 23.12 15.45 4.51
C THR A 249 22.17 16.64 4.39
N THR A 250 22.60 17.70 3.74
CA THR A 250 21.79 18.89 3.45
C THR A 250 21.54 18.99 1.95
N PHE A 251 20.36 19.47 1.58
CA PHE A 251 19.94 19.60 0.19
C PHE A 251 19.57 21.05 -0.09
N SER A 252 19.86 21.52 -1.30
CA SER A 252 19.40 22.82 -1.79
C SER A 252 18.78 22.65 -3.17
N TYR A 253 17.79 23.49 -3.45
CA TYR A 253 17.01 23.41 -4.67
C TYR A 253 17.05 24.75 -5.41
N THR A 254 17.04 24.69 -6.73
CA THR A 254 16.85 25.85 -7.62
C THR A 254 15.58 25.67 -8.42
N LEU A 255 14.99 26.79 -8.86
CA LEU A 255 13.76 26.75 -9.65
C LEU A 255 14.13 26.69 -11.14
N ASN A 256 13.89 25.55 -11.77
CA ASN A 256 14.02 25.43 -13.22
C ASN A 256 12.70 25.79 -13.90
N VAL A 257 12.83 26.53 -15.00
CA VAL A 257 11.74 26.89 -15.90
C VAL A 257 11.92 26.06 -17.16
N TYR A 258 11.01 25.12 -17.40
CA TYR A 258 11.04 24.38 -18.65
C TYR A 258 10.36 25.21 -19.74
N PRO A 259 11.05 25.54 -20.84
CA PRO A 259 10.43 26.17 -21.99
C PRO A 259 9.47 25.16 -22.64
N ASP A 260 8.40 25.71 -23.15
CA ASP A 260 7.22 24.97 -23.52
C ASP A 260 7.17 24.70 -25.03
N ALA A 261 6.91 23.46 -25.43
CA ALA A 261 6.58 23.11 -26.81
C ALA A 261 5.08 22.77 -26.99
N SER A 262 4.26 22.78 -25.93
CA SER A 262 2.89 22.22 -25.88
C SER A 262 1.84 22.99 -25.06
N GLY A 263 2.12 24.18 -24.54
CA GLY A 263 1.18 25.02 -23.76
C GLY A 263 1.29 24.91 -22.23
N LEU A 264 2.22 24.12 -21.68
CA LEU A 264 2.39 23.93 -20.24
C LEU A 264 3.77 24.39 -19.77
N SER A 265 3.98 25.71 -19.68
CA SER A 265 5.12 26.24 -18.93
C SER A 265 4.97 25.92 -17.44
N GLY A 266 5.99 25.29 -16.84
CA GLY A 266 5.98 24.89 -15.45
C GLY A 266 7.28 25.27 -14.74
N LYS A 267 7.16 25.74 -13.50
CA LYS A 267 8.27 26.01 -12.59
C LYS A 267 8.40 24.83 -11.64
N PHE A 268 9.55 24.15 -11.66
CA PHE A 268 9.79 22.99 -10.80
C PHE A 268 11.07 23.18 -10.00
N PRO A 269 11.03 23.02 -8.66
CA PRO A 269 12.25 22.95 -7.89
C PRO A 269 13.03 21.69 -8.30
N VAL A 270 14.29 21.87 -8.66
CA VAL A 270 15.23 20.79 -8.94
C VAL A 270 16.32 20.81 -7.88
N LEU A 271 16.81 19.63 -7.49
CA LEU A 271 17.95 19.54 -6.58
C LEU A 271 19.16 20.17 -7.26
N SER A 272 19.76 21.18 -6.64
CA SER A 272 20.96 21.86 -7.15
C SER A 272 22.21 21.48 -6.39
N LYS A 273 22.09 21.13 -5.11
CA LYS A 273 23.22 20.78 -4.26
C LYS A 273 22.85 19.76 -3.21
N GLU A 274 23.77 18.83 -2.97
CA GLU A 274 23.76 17.90 -1.85
C GLU A 274 25.08 18.01 -1.10
N SER A 275 25.08 18.06 0.23
CA SER A 275 26.30 18.14 1.03
C SER A 275 26.25 17.24 2.26
N THR A 276 27.22 16.32 2.37
CA THR A 276 27.37 15.37 3.49
C THR A 276 28.75 15.50 4.11
N ASN A 277 28.84 15.79 5.40
CA ASN A 277 30.12 15.84 6.14
C ASN A 277 31.24 16.61 5.40
N SER A 278 30.92 17.80 4.86
CA SER A 278 31.82 18.68 4.08
C SER A 278 32.12 18.27 2.64
N ILE A 279 31.56 17.16 2.14
CA ILE A 279 31.63 16.78 0.73
C ILE A 279 30.36 17.26 0.05
N SER A 280 30.49 18.13 -0.96
CA SER A 280 29.37 18.64 -1.74
C SER A 280 29.37 18.11 -3.16
N LYS A 281 28.18 17.78 -3.66
CA LYS A 281 27.90 17.49 -5.06
C LYS A 281 26.90 18.52 -5.58
N GLU A 282 27.28 19.21 -6.64
CA GLU A 282 26.43 20.15 -7.36
C GLU A 282 25.77 19.44 -8.55
N TYR A 283 24.55 19.85 -8.86
CA TYR A 283 23.71 19.33 -9.93
C TYR A 283 23.28 20.49 -10.82
N THR A 284 23.39 20.30 -12.13
CA THR A 284 23.01 21.27 -13.17
C THR A 284 21.70 20.88 -13.82
#